data_AF-A0A1C5WE81-F1
#
_entry.id   AF-A0A1C5WE81-F1
#
_cell.length_a   1.000
_cell.length_b   1.000
_cell.length_c   1.000
_cell.angle_alpha   90.00
_cell.angle_beta   90.00
_cell.angle_gamma   90.00
#
_symmetry.space_group_name_H-M   'P 1'
#
loop_
_entity.id
_entity.type
_entity.pdbx_description
1 polymer ?
#
loop_
_entity_poly.entity_id
_entity_poly.type
_entity_poly.pdbx_seq_one_letter_code
_entity_poly.pdbx_strand_id
1 'polypeptide(L)'
;MSMIKNMDDLLSCKKKADGYARILSAGNFTDWQSLHEILYQFILCKYSLYGICHDIYSLDTLAQMSVAKTIQMTGKDAFKADSKASCEGTTSAMNKKILLLMAIQKLMGISFPREVTAKLTDTKLIARAVFELSAKTEKDGKIHEG
;
A
#
# COMPACT_ATOMS: atom_id res chain seq x y z
N MET A 1 8.90 -28.24 5.42
CA MET A 1 9.50 -26.94 5.82
C MET A 1 8.97 -25.71 5.06
N SER A 2 7.96 -25.81 4.18
CA SER A 2 7.52 -24.67 3.34
C SER A 2 6.50 -23.72 4.01
N MET A 3 5.55 -24.23 4.81
CA MET A 3 4.46 -23.40 5.37
C MET A 3 4.87 -22.51 6.55
N ILE A 4 5.76 -22.98 7.43
CA ILE A 4 6.13 -22.26 8.67
C ILE A 4 6.90 -20.97 8.35
N LYS A 5 7.87 -21.03 7.43
CA LYS A 5 8.66 -19.88 6.99
C LYS A 5 7.79 -18.77 6.38
N ASN A 6 6.77 -19.14 5.61
CA ASN A 6 5.81 -18.22 5.01
C ASN A 6 4.95 -17.47 6.03
N MET A 7 4.64 -18.14 7.15
CA MET A 7 3.82 -17.59 8.23
C MET A 7 4.62 -16.59 9.08
N ASP A 8 5.88 -16.89 9.34
CA ASP A 8 6.82 -15.98 10.00
C ASP A 8 7.08 -14.71 9.17
N ASP A 9 7.22 -14.86 7.85
CA ASP A 9 7.41 -13.73 6.93
C ASP A 9 6.19 -12.80 6.90
N LEU A 10 4.97 -13.36 6.92
CA LEU A 10 3.73 -12.56 7.00
C LEU A 10 3.62 -11.82 8.33
N LEU A 11 3.92 -12.49 9.44
CA LEU A 11 3.87 -11.90 10.77
C LEU A 11 4.92 -10.78 10.92
N SER A 12 6.11 -10.99 10.34
CA SER A 12 7.18 -9.99 10.26
C SER A 12 6.76 -8.77 9.42
N CYS A 13 6.18 -8.99 8.24
CA CYS A 13 5.66 -7.90 7.40
C CYS A 13 4.57 -7.10 8.12
N LYS A 14 3.69 -7.76 8.87
CA LYS A 14 2.65 -7.08 9.65
C LYS A 14 3.26 -6.14 10.70
N LYS A 15 4.19 -6.64 11.51
CA LYS A 15 4.88 -5.82 12.53
C LYS A 15 5.62 -4.64 11.92
N LYS A 16 6.29 -4.83 10.77
CA LYS A 16 6.98 -3.76 10.05
C LYS A 16 6.00 -2.72 9.49
N ALA A 17 4.89 -3.17 8.88
CA ALA A 17 3.84 -2.27 8.40
C ALA A 17 3.30 -1.39 9.53
N ASP A 18 3.10 -1.94 10.73
CA ASP A 18 2.66 -1.17 11.89
C ASP A 18 3.72 -0.15 12.34
N GLY A 19 5.01 -0.50 12.27
CA GLY A 19 6.12 0.42 12.53
C GLY A 19 6.14 1.60 11.55
N TYR A 20 6.07 1.33 10.24
CA TYR A 20 6.00 2.39 9.23
C TYR A 20 4.71 3.20 9.32
N ALA A 21 3.58 2.57 9.67
CA ALA A 21 2.32 3.26 9.88
C ALA A 21 2.42 4.32 10.99
N ARG A 22 3.10 4.01 12.10
CA ARG A 22 3.35 4.99 13.18
C ARG A 22 4.17 6.18 12.71
N ILE A 23 5.20 5.94 11.88
CA ILE A 23 6.03 7.03 11.33
C ILE A 23 5.21 7.90 10.38
N LEU A 24 4.42 7.26 9.50
CA LEU A 24 3.53 7.96 8.57
C LEU A 24 2.51 8.83 9.30
N SER A 25 1.82 8.29 10.31
CA SER A 25 0.83 9.04 11.10
C SER A 25 1.44 10.15 11.96
N ALA A 26 2.74 10.07 12.30
CA ALA A 26 3.41 11.16 13.02
C ALA A 26 3.57 12.42 12.16
N GLY A 27 3.50 12.31 10.83
CA GLY A 27 3.39 13.46 9.92
C GLY A 27 4.64 14.35 9.80
N ASN A 28 5.76 14.00 10.43
CA ASN A 28 6.98 14.83 10.48
C ASN A 28 7.82 14.75 9.20
N PHE A 29 7.23 15.08 8.04
CA PHE A 29 7.92 15.06 6.75
C PHE A 29 8.08 16.48 6.20
N THR A 30 9.30 16.82 5.80
CA THR A 30 9.63 18.14 5.20
C THR A 30 9.37 18.21 3.71
N ASP A 31 9.31 17.05 3.04
CA ASP A 31 9.19 16.91 1.61
C ASP A 31 8.56 15.55 1.24
N TRP A 32 8.07 15.44 0.01
CA TRP A 32 7.37 14.23 -0.44
C TRP A 32 8.32 13.04 -0.65
N GLN A 33 9.63 13.26 -0.85
CA GLN A 33 10.60 12.19 -1.06
C GLN A 33 10.87 11.44 0.25
N SER A 34 11.10 12.16 1.35
CA SER A 34 11.24 11.58 2.69
C SER A 34 9.98 10.80 3.10
N LEU A 35 8.80 11.31 2.75
CA LEU A 35 7.54 10.58 2.91
C LEU A 35 7.50 9.32 2.04
N HIS A 36 7.91 9.42 0.77
CA HIS A 36 7.89 8.31 -0.18
C HIS A 36 8.74 7.14 0.30
N GLU A 37 9.91 7.39 0.89
CA GLU A 37 10.77 6.32 1.40
C GLU A 37 10.04 5.45 2.43
N ILE A 38 9.39 6.07 3.41
CA ILE A 38 8.63 5.36 4.45
C ILE A 38 7.37 4.72 3.86
N LEU A 39 6.64 5.46 3.02
CA LEU A 39 5.42 4.98 2.39
C LEU A 39 5.70 3.77 1.49
N TYR A 40 6.80 3.76 0.76
CA TYR A 40 7.19 2.65 -0.09
C TYR A 40 7.43 1.38 0.73
N GLN A 41 8.16 1.48 1.86
CA GLN A 41 8.37 0.32 2.75
C GLN A 41 7.06 -0.18 3.36
N PHE A 42 6.15 0.73 3.72
CA PHE A 42 4.80 0.38 4.15
C PHE A 42 4.03 -0.40 3.07
N ILE A 43 4.02 0.09 1.83
CA ILE A 43 3.35 -0.56 0.69
C ILE A 43 3.93 -1.95 0.45
N LEU A 44 5.26 -2.10 0.45
CA LEU A 44 5.91 -3.40 0.30
C LEU A 44 5.49 -4.38 1.40
N CYS A 45 5.40 -3.94 2.66
CA CYS A 45 4.92 -4.78 3.75
C CYS A 45 3.45 -5.19 3.55
N LYS A 46 2.58 -4.25 3.17
CA LYS A 46 1.15 -4.51 2.91
C LYS A 46 0.94 -5.50 1.77
N TYR A 47 1.84 -5.51 0.80
CA TYR A 47 1.81 -6.44 -0.33
C TYR A 47 2.63 -7.71 -0.10
N SER A 48 3.26 -7.85 1.08
CA SER A 48 4.17 -8.95 1.44
C SER A 48 5.37 -9.07 0.50
N LEU A 49 5.83 -7.96 -0.07
CA LEU A 49 6.98 -7.85 -0.98
C LEU A 49 8.22 -7.24 -0.32
N TYR A 50 8.16 -6.98 0.99
CA TYR A 50 9.30 -6.44 1.74
C TYR A 50 10.53 -7.34 1.65
N GLY A 51 11.68 -6.77 1.29
CA GLY A 51 12.95 -7.51 1.12
C GLY A 51 13.01 -8.41 -0.12
N ILE A 52 11.99 -8.37 -0.98
CA ILE A 52 11.93 -9.11 -2.25
C ILE A 52 11.96 -8.13 -3.42
N CYS A 53 11.21 -7.05 -3.30
CA CYS A 53 11.03 -6.07 -4.35
C CYS A 53 11.78 -4.77 -4.03
N HIS A 54 12.62 -4.34 -4.96
CA HIS A 54 13.38 -3.10 -4.91
C HIS A 54 13.20 -2.36 -6.24
N ASP A 55 13.13 -1.03 -6.18
CA ASP A 55 13.06 -0.14 -7.36
C ASP A 55 11.88 -0.35 -8.31
N ILE A 56 10.81 -1.00 -7.85
CA ILE A 56 9.54 -1.12 -8.60
C ILE A 56 8.51 -0.21 -7.93
N TYR A 57 8.10 0.83 -8.63
CA TYR A 57 7.17 1.82 -8.09
C TYR A 57 5.76 1.73 -8.66
N SER A 58 5.57 1.01 -9.77
CA SER A 58 4.26 0.80 -10.40
C SER A 58 3.33 0.02 -9.48
N LEU A 59 2.16 0.58 -9.17
CA LEU A 59 1.17 -0.06 -8.31
C LEU A 59 0.59 -1.32 -8.93
N ASP A 60 0.38 -1.32 -10.25
CA ASP A 60 -0.17 -2.48 -10.96
C ASP A 60 0.84 -3.63 -10.92
N THR A 61 2.13 -3.34 -11.14
CA THR A 61 3.20 -4.34 -11.06
C THR A 61 3.32 -4.89 -9.63
N LEU A 62 3.34 -4.01 -8.62
CA LEU A 62 3.39 -4.41 -7.21
C LEU A 62 2.17 -5.24 -6.81
N ALA A 63 0.97 -4.88 -7.27
CA ALA A 63 -0.26 -5.61 -6.96
C ALA A 63 -0.27 -7.00 -7.62
N GLN A 64 0.16 -7.11 -8.87
CA GLN A 64 0.31 -8.39 -9.57
C GLN A 64 1.33 -9.30 -8.87
N MET A 65 2.49 -8.77 -8.50
CA MET A 65 3.49 -9.52 -7.73
C MET A 65 2.95 -10.00 -6.39
N SER A 66 2.16 -9.16 -5.72
CA SER A 66 1.50 -9.53 -4.46
C SER A 66 0.50 -10.66 -4.65
N VAL A 67 -0.34 -10.62 -5.69
CA VAL A 67 -1.29 -11.70 -6.02
C VAL A 67 -0.54 -12.99 -6.35
N ALA A 68 0.48 -12.92 -7.20
CA ALA A 68 1.29 -14.09 -7.56
C ALA A 68 1.94 -14.73 -6.33
N LYS A 69 2.46 -13.92 -5.41
CA LYS A 69 3.02 -14.42 -4.14
C LYS A 69 1.94 -15.09 -3.29
N THR A 70 0.76 -14.49 -3.15
CA THR A 70 -0.35 -15.11 -2.40
C THR A 70 -0.71 -16.49 -2.98
N ILE A 71 -0.81 -16.62 -4.30
CA ILE A 71 -1.11 -17.90 -4.98
C ILE A 71 -0.05 -18.96 -4.70
N GLN A 72 1.23 -18.58 -4.72
CA GLN A 72 2.33 -19.49 -4.38
C GLN A 72 2.25 -19.96 -2.92
N MET A 73 1.83 -19.09 -2.00
CA MET A 73 1.72 -19.41 -0.57
C MET A 73 0.53 -20.32 -0.24
N THR A 74 -0.60 -20.17 -0.95
CA THR A 74 -1.82 -20.96 -0.70
C THR A 74 -1.82 -22.34 -1.39
N GLY A 75 -0.82 -22.62 -2.23
CA GLY A 75 -0.76 -23.83 -3.05
C GLY A 75 -1.73 -23.78 -4.23
N LYS A 76 -1.37 -24.43 -5.35
CA LYS A 76 -2.15 -24.43 -6.61
C LYS A 76 -3.59 -24.95 -6.45
N ASP A 77 -3.88 -25.77 -5.43
CA ASP A 77 -5.19 -26.41 -5.27
C ASP A 77 -6.22 -25.56 -4.53
N ALA A 78 -5.81 -24.64 -3.65
CA ALA A 78 -6.75 -23.65 -3.07
C ALA A 78 -7.26 -22.68 -4.13
N PHE A 79 -6.42 -22.37 -5.13
CA PHE A 79 -6.78 -21.49 -6.23
C PHE A 79 -7.78 -22.15 -7.20
N LYS A 80 -7.76 -23.49 -7.39
CA LYS A 80 -8.70 -24.17 -8.31
C LYS A 80 -10.17 -24.03 -7.91
N ALA A 81 -10.48 -23.77 -6.65
CA ALA A 81 -11.82 -23.45 -6.19
C ALA A 81 -12.27 -22.02 -6.59
N ASP A 82 -11.32 -21.08 -6.72
CA ASP A 82 -11.53 -19.70 -7.21
C ASP A 82 -11.37 -19.58 -8.76
N SER A 83 -10.61 -20.47 -9.39
CA SER A 83 -10.10 -20.34 -10.78
C SER A 83 -11.15 -20.41 -11.90
N LYS A 84 -12.44 -20.58 -11.62
CA LYS A 84 -13.45 -20.76 -12.67
C LYS A 84 -13.86 -19.44 -13.36
N ALA A 85 -13.33 -18.31 -12.92
CA ALA A 85 -13.54 -16.99 -13.53
C ALA A 85 -12.22 -16.41 -14.08
N SER A 86 -11.84 -16.84 -15.29
CA SER A 86 -10.70 -16.27 -16.03
C SER A 86 -11.01 -14.84 -16.51
N CYS A 87 -10.96 -13.89 -15.57
CA CYS A 87 -10.92 -12.42 -15.67
C CYS A 87 -10.42 -11.76 -14.35
N GLU A 88 -10.23 -12.53 -13.26
CA GLU A 88 -10.06 -12.00 -11.89
C GLU A 88 -8.67 -11.49 -11.51
N GLY A 89 -7.60 -11.78 -12.28
CA GLY A 89 -6.25 -11.28 -11.96
C GLY A 89 -6.18 -9.74 -11.99
N THR A 90 -6.83 -9.13 -13.00
CA THR A 90 -6.97 -7.68 -13.15
C THR A 90 -7.84 -7.10 -12.03
N THR A 91 -8.95 -7.77 -11.69
CA THR A 91 -9.85 -7.38 -10.59
C THR A 91 -9.16 -7.47 -9.23
N SER A 92 -8.35 -8.49 -8.99
CA SER A 92 -7.62 -8.69 -7.74
C SER A 92 -6.53 -7.65 -7.53
N ALA A 93 -5.79 -7.32 -8.59
CA ALA A 93 -4.80 -6.24 -8.54
C ALA A 93 -5.47 -4.87 -8.29
N MET A 94 -6.58 -4.60 -8.97
CA MET A 94 -7.37 -3.37 -8.78
C MET A 94 -7.96 -3.27 -7.38
N ASN A 95 -8.51 -4.36 -6.83
CA ASN A 95 -9.01 -4.43 -5.46
C ASN A 95 -7.90 -4.18 -4.44
N LYS A 96 -6.72 -4.78 -4.62
CA LYS A 96 -5.56 -4.52 -3.74
C LYS A 96 -5.15 -3.04 -3.76
N LYS A 97 -5.14 -2.41 -4.93
CA LYS A 97 -4.87 -0.98 -5.07
C LYS A 97 -5.89 -0.14 -4.30
N ILE A 98 -7.19 -0.41 -4.46
CA ILE A 98 -8.25 0.32 -3.75
C ILE A 98 -8.08 0.16 -2.23
N LEU A 99 -7.89 -1.07 -1.75
CA LEU A 99 -7.69 -1.36 -0.33
C LEU A 99 -6.43 -0.68 0.24
N LEU A 100 -5.36 -0.61 -0.56
CA LEU A 100 -4.15 0.10 -0.19
C LEU A 100 -4.42 1.60 -0.02
N LEU A 101 -5.08 2.23 -0.99
CA LEU A 101 -5.40 3.66 -0.94
C LEU A 101 -6.33 3.98 0.24
N MET A 102 -7.33 3.14 0.50
CA MET A 102 -8.21 3.29 1.67
C MET A 102 -7.43 3.19 2.99
N ALA A 103 -6.46 2.28 3.08
CA ALA A 103 -5.62 2.16 4.27
C ALA A 103 -4.77 3.42 4.49
N ILE A 104 -4.20 3.99 3.42
CA ILE A 104 -3.41 5.21 3.48
C ILE A 104 -4.28 6.42 3.88
N GLN A 105 -5.46 6.57 3.28
CA GLN A 105 -6.42 7.61 3.65
C GLN A 105 -6.76 7.57 5.13
N LYS A 106 -7.11 6.39 5.64
CA LYS A 106 -7.43 6.20 7.07
C LYS A 106 -6.22 6.49 7.97
N LEU A 107 -5.03 6.08 7.56
CA LEU A 107 -3.80 6.23 8.33
C LEU A 107 -3.37 7.70 8.47
N MET A 108 -3.52 8.46 7.38
CA MET A 108 -3.06 9.85 7.27
C MET A 108 -4.16 10.88 7.58
N GLY A 109 -5.40 10.43 7.81
CA GLY A 109 -6.54 11.33 8.02
C GLY A 109 -6.87 12.18 6.80
N ILE A 110 -6.64 11.66 5.58
CA ILE A 110 -6.88 12.36 4.32
C ILE A 110 -7.95 11.65 3.49
N SER A 111 -8.46 12.35 2.47
CA SER A 111 -9.33 11.78 1.44
C SER A 111 -8.76 12.09 0.07
N PHE A 112 -8.59 11.07 -0.78
CA PHE A 112 -8.22 11.29 -2.18
C PHE A 112 -9.46 11.70 -2.98
N PRO A 113 -9.43 12.82 -3.71
CA PRO A 113 -10.46 13.13 -4.69
C PRO A 113 -10.57 12.01 -5.74
N ARG A 114 -11.78 11.72 -6.21
CA ARG A 114 -12.02 10.62 -7.16
C ARG A 114 -11.19 10.75 -8.43
N GLU A 115 -10.99 11.98 -8.89
CA GLU A 115 -10.22 12.30 -10.10
C GLU A 115 -8.72 12.05 -9.91
N VAL A 116 -8.24 12.09 -8.66
CA VAL A 116 -6.85 11.81 -8.29
C VAL A 116 -6.64 10.30 -8.18
N THR A 117 -7.57 9.56 -7.56
CA THR A 117 -7.45 8.11 -7.34
C THR A 117 -7.12 7.32 -8.61
N ALA A 118 -7.76 7.66 -9.74
CA ALA A 118 -7.53 7.00 -11.02
C ALA A 118 -6.10 7.24 -11.56
N LYS A 119 -5.52 8.42 -11.27
CA LYS A 119 -4.20 8.84 -11.73
C LYS A 119 -3.05 8.33 -10.85
N LEU A 120 -3.34 7.81 -9.66
CA LEU A 120 -2.34 7.21 -8.79
C LEU A 120 -1.91 5.86 -9.38
N THR A 121 -0.89 5.85 -10.24
CA THR A 121 -0.38 4.65 -10.92
C THR A 121 0.92 4.13 -10.30
N ASP A 122 1.64 4.97 -9.56
CA ASP A 122 2.89 4.60 -8.88
C ASP A 122 2.97 5.15 -7.46
N THR A 123 3.88 4.60 -6.66
CA THR A 123 4.06 4.95 -5.24
C THR A 123 4.56 6.38 -5.01
N LYS A 124 5.25 6.99 -5.98
CA LYS A 124 5.73 8.38 -5.89
C LYS A 124 4.56 9.34 -6.08
N LEU A 125 3.63 9.03 -7.00
CA LEU A 125 2.40 9.81 -7.17
C LEU A 125 1.52 9.75 -5.92
N ILE A 126 1.43 8.60 -5.25
CA ILE A 126 0.75 8.52 -3.95
C ILE A 126 1.45 9.43 -2.94
N ALA A 127 2.77 9.34 -2.80
CA ALA A 127 3.51 10.14 -1.82
C ALA A 127 3.30 11.64 -2.02
N ARG A 128 3.33 12.12 -3.27
CA ARG A 128 3.02 13.52 -3.62
C ARG A 128 1.59 13.90 -3.22
N ALA A 129 0.60 13.09 -3.61
CA ALA A 129 -0.79 13.36 -3.29
C ALA A 129 -1.04 13.38 -1.78
N VAL A 130 -0.45 12.45 -1.03
CA VAL A 130 -0.51 12.42 0.44
C VAL A 130 0.11 13.70 1.01
N PHE A 131 1.32 14.05 0.60
CA PHE A 131 2.03 15.23 1.09
C PHE A 131 1.24 16.53 0.84
N GLU A 132 0.71 16.70 -0.37
CA GLU A 132 -0.10 17.87 -0.73
C GLU A 132 -1.42 17.96 0.05
N LEU A 133 -2.07 16.81 0.30
CA LEU A 133 -3.33 16.78 1.05
C LEU A 133 -3.10 17.01 2.55
N SER A 134 -2.06 16.42 3.13
CA SER A 134 -1.68 16.64 4.52
C SER A 134 -1.37 18.11 4.81
N ALA A 135 -0.64 18.79 3.91
CA ALA A 135 -0.34 20.21 4.04
C ALA A 135 -1.58 21.13 3.93
N LYS A 136 -2.65 20.68 3.24
CA LYS A 136 -3.92 21.42 3.16
C LYS A 136 -4.75 21.25 4.42
N THR A 137 -4.86 20.02 4.94
CA THR A 137 -5.60 19.72 6.17
C THR A 137 -5.04 20.49 7.37
N GLU A 138 -3.72 20.65 7.47
CA GLU A 138 -3.08 21.45 8.53
C GLU A 138 -3.41 22.95 8.44
N LYS A 139 -3.59 23.49 7.23
CA LYS A 139 -3.95 24.90 7.03
C LYS A 139 -5.40 25.15 7.37
N ASP A 140 -6.31 24.29 6.93
CA ASP A 140 -7.74 24.43 7.19
C ASP A 140 -8.08 24.26 8.68
N GLY A 141 -7.34 23.40 9.40
CA GLY A 141 -7.47 23.23 10.84
C GLY A 141 -6.99 24.42 11.69
N LYS A 142 -6.19 25.33 11.13
CA LYS A 142 -5.69 26.54 11.83
C LYS A 142 -6.57 27.78 11.65
N ILE A 143 -7.67 27.71 10.89
CA ILE A 143 -8.55 28.87 10.63
C ILE A 143 -9.62 29.06 11.73
N HIS A 144 -9.69 28.20 12.75
CA HIS A 144 -10.71 28.26 13.83
C HIS A 144 -10.15 28.69 15.20
N GLU A 145 -9.07 29.46 15.24
CA GLU A 145 -8.58 30.12 16.47
C GLU A 145 -8.23 31.59 16.20
N GLY A 146 -9.20 32.34 15.67
CA GLY A 146 -9.15 33.80 15.50
C GLY A 146 -10.29 34.49 16.23
#